data_AF-A0A3G3LP43-F1
#
_entry.id   AF-A0A3G3LP43-F1
#
_cell.length_a   1.000
_cell.length_b   1.000
_cell.length_c   1.000
_cell.angle_alpha   90.00
_cell.angle_beta   90.00
_cell.angle_gamma   90.00
#
_symmetry.space_group_name_H-M   'P 1'
#
loop_
_entity.id
_entity.type
_entity.pdbx_description
1 polymer ?
#
loop_
_entity_poly.entity_id
_entity_poly.type
_entity_poly.pdbx_seq_one_letter_code
_entity_poly.pdbx_strand_id
1 'polypeptide(L)'
;VISAHWETNAPAVNAVNHSDLIYDFRGFPAIMYQLKYPVPGAPDLARRVEELLTASGFSCVVDKNRGLDHGSWVPLMLMYPEADIPVCQLSVQPHL
;
A
#
# COMPACT_ATOMS: atom_id res chain seq x y z
N VAL A 1 0.28 6.13 0.50
CA VAL A 1 0.62 6.02 -0.95
C VAL A 1 -0.62 5.55 -1.70
N ILE A 2 -0.80 5.99 -2.94
CA ILE A 2 -1.83 5.48 -3.85
C ILE A 2 -1.09 4.95 -5.07
N SER A 3 -1.39 3.74 -5.51
CA SER A 3 -0.71 3.07 -6.62
C SER A 3 -1.74 2.51 -7.59
N ALA A 4 -1.48 2.67 -8.89
CA ALA A 4 -2.31 2.11 -9.96
C ALA A 4 -2.31 0.57 -9.98
N HIS A 5 -1.40 -0.07 -9.23
CA HIS A 5 -1.29 -1.52 -9.12
C HIS A 5 -2.29 -2.13 -8.13
N TRP A 6 -3.07 -1.30 -7.44
CA TRP A 6 -4.10 -1.78 -6.53
C TRP A 6 -5.44 -1.15 -6.85
N GLU A 7 -6.22 -1.86 -7.67
CA GLU A 7 -7.59 -1.48 -8.03
C GLU A 7 -8.61 -2.30 -7.24
N THR A 8 -9.68 -1.64 -6.78
CA THR A 8 -10.79 -2.28 -6.08
C THR A 8 -12.13 -1.62 -6.47
N ASN A 9 -13.25 -2.30 -6.20
CA ASN A 9 -14.59 -1.75 -6.49
C ASN A 9 -15.04 -0.67 -5.50
N ALA A 10 -14.53 -0.71 -4.26
CA ALA A 10 -14.75 0.29 -3.22
C ALA A 10 -13.39 0.69 -2.63
N PRO A 11 -13.22 1.93 -2.11
CA PRO A 11 -12.00 2.34 -1.44
C PRO A 11 -11.52 1.29 -0.43
N ALA A 12 -10.28 0.85 -0.56
CA ALA A 12 -9.66 -0.10 0.35
C ALA A 12 -8.34 0.47 0.87
N VAL A 13 -8.16 0.48 2.18
CA VAL A 13 -6.93 0.96 2.83
C VAL A 13 -6.27 -0.20 3.56
N ASN A 14 -4.96 -0.36 3.44
CA ASN A 14 -4.26 -1.38 4.22
C ASN A 14 -4.00 -0.89 5.65
N ALA A 15 -4.20 -1.75 6.64
CA ALA A 15 -3.97 -1.49 8.06
C ALA A 15 -3.12 -2.61 8.66
N VAL A 16 -1.83 -2.57 8.37
CA VAL A 16 -0.82 -3.54 8.82
C VAL A 16 0.17 -2.87 9.76
N ASN A 17 0.82 -3.64 10.65
CA ASN A 17 1.92 -3.13 11.49
C ASN A 17 3.26 -3.14 10.74
N HIS A 18 3.44 -4.10 9.84
CA HIS A 18 4.59 -4.20 8.94
C HIS A 18 4.09 -4.57 7.55
N SER A 19 4.67 -3.96 6.52
CA SER A 19 4.25 -4.22 5.16
C SER A 19 5.14 -5.27 4.51
N ASP A 20 4.54 -6.40 4.12
CA ASP A 20 5.17 -7.32 3.18
C ASP A 20 5.25 -6.67 1.79
N LEU A 21 6.24 -7.09 0.99
CA LEU A 21 6.34 -6.66 -0.41
C LEU A 21 5.60 -7.63 -1.32
N ILE A 22 4.82 -7.08 -2.23
CA ILE A 22 4.21 -7.79 -3.35
C ILE A 22 5.08 -7.58 -4.57
N TYR A 23 5.48 -8.70 -5.20
CA TYR A 23 6.23 -8.72 -6.44
C TYR A 23 5.25 -8.97 -7.60
N ASP A 24 4.43 -7.97 -7.91
CA ASP A 24 3.37 -7.98 -8.92
C ASP A 24 3.88 -7.68 -10.35
N PHE A 25 5.14 -8.00 -10.63
CA PHE A 25 5.78 -7.88 -11.95
C PHE A 25 6.46 -9.18 -12.38
N ARG A 26 6.69 -9.33 -13.69
CA ARG A 26 7.24 -10.55 -14.32
C ARG A 26 8.27 -10.21 -15.38
N GLY A 27 9.19 -11.14 -15.66
CA GLY A 27 10.20 -11.01 -16.72
C GLY A 27 11.45 -10.21 -16.34
N PHE A 28 11.62 -9.88 -15.05
CA PHE A 28 12.77 -9.13 -14.55
C PHE A 28 13.87 -10.06 -14.00
N PRO A 29 15.11 -9.57 -13.84
CA PRO A 29 16.20 -10.33 -13.24
C PRO A 29 15.86 -10.89 -11.86
N ALA A 30 16.35 -12.09 -11.54
CA ALA A 30 16.05 -12.79 -10.28
C ALA A 30 16.36 -11.96 -9.02
N ILE A 31 17.38 -11.10 -9.09
CA ILE A 31 17.77 -10.21 -7.98
C ILE A 31 16.65 -9.25 -7.57
N MET A 32 15.77 -8.85 -8.50
CA MET A 32 14.66 -7.94 -8.17
C MET A 32 13.62 -8.59 -7.26
N TYR A 33 13.46 -9.92 -7.33
CA TYR A 33 12.56 -10.69 -6.45
C TYR A 33 13.17 -10.94 -5.06
N GLN A 34 14.44 -10.61 -4.86
CA GLN A 34 15.16 -10.77 -3.60
C GLN A 34 15.23 -9.46 -2.80
N LEU A 35 14.92 -8.33 -3.43
CA LEU A 35 14.92 -7.02 -2.77
C LEU A 35 13.96 -7.01 -1.57
N LYS A 36 14.36 -6.36 -0.49
CA LYS A 36 13.57 -6.18 0.74
C LYS A 36 13.49 -4.70 1.08
N TYR A 37 12.35 -4.32 1.66
CA TYR A 37 12.10 -2.96 2.13
C TYR A 37 11.21 -3.06 3.38
N PRO A 38 11.82 -3.17 4.58
CA PRO A 38 11.12 -3.53 5.82
C PRO A 38 10.38 -2.33 6.43
N VAL A 39 9.53 -1.68 5.64
CA VAL A 39 8.84 -0.45 6.03
C VAL A 39 7.73 -0.74 7.05
N PRO A 40 7.63 0.05 8.15
CA PRO A 40 6.53 -0.08 9.09
C PRO A 40 5.22 0.30 8.43
N GLY A 41 4.15 -0.36 8.82
CA GLY A 41 2.80 0.04 8.41
C GLY A 41 2.29 1.21 9.26
N ALA A 42 1.26 1.90 8.78
CA ALA A 42 0.65 3.04 9.47
C ALA A 42 -0.83 2.79 9.82
N PRO A 43 -1.15 1.88 10.77
CA PRO A 43 -2.53 1.48 11.06
C PRO A 43 -3.40 2.63 11.61
N ASP A 44 -2.81 3.55 12.37
CA ASP A 44 -3.54 4.74 12.84
C ASP A 44 -3.93 5.68 11.70
N LEU A 45 -3.04 5.84 10.71
CA LEU A 45 -3.35 6.60 9.49
C LEU A 45 -4.42 5.88 8.66
N ALA A 46 -4.36 4.55 8.57
CA ALA A 46 -5.37 3.75 7.88
C ALA A 46 -6.76 3.92 8.51
N ARG A 47 -6.85 3.88 9.85
CA ARG A 47 -8.09 4.18 10.58
C ARG A 47 -8.59 5.59 10.27
N ARG A 48 -7.69 6.58 10.23
CA ARG A 48 -8.07 7.96 9.90
C ARG A 48 -8.61 8.08 8.46
N VAL A 49 -8.04 7.35 7.52
CA VAL A 49 -8.52 7.28 6.12
C VAL A 49 -9.92 6.67 6.06
N GLU A 50 -10.16 5.54 6.76
CA GLU A 50 -11.48 4.92 6.86
C GLU A 50 -12.53 5.90 7.43
N GLU A 51 -12.22 6.59 8.53
CA GLU A 51 -13.10 7.60 9.13
C GLU A 51 -13.46 8.71 8.15
N LEU A 52 -12.50 9.24 7.39
CA LEU A 52 -12.73 10.33 6.45
C LEU A 52 -13.58 9.91 5.24
N LEU A 53 -13.32 8.72 4.70
CA LEU A 53 -14.07 8.16 3.59
C LEU A 53 -15.53 7.89 3.99
N THR A 54 -15.72 7.23 5.14
CA THR A 54 -17.05 6.91 5.67
C THR A 54 -17.85 8.16 6.03
N ALA A 55 -17.22 9.16 6.65
CA ALA A 55 -17.85 10.46 6.93
C ALA A 55 -18.26 11.21 5.65
N SER A 56 -17.60 10.92 4.52
CA SER A 56 -17.89 11.51 3.21
C SER A 56 -18.88 10.67 2.38
N GLY A 57 -19.48 9.63 2.96
CA GLY A 57 -20.50 8.78 2.33
C GLY A 57 -19.95 7.65 1.45
N PHE A 58 -18.64 7.43 1.43
CA PHE A 58 -18.04 6.28 0.77
C PHE A 58 -18.01 5.07 1.69
N SER A 59 -18.17 3.87 1.14
CA SER A 59 -17.74 2.66 1.83
C SER A 59 -16.22 2.59 1.85
N CYS A 60 -15.65 1.97 2.89
CA CYS A 60 -14.22 1.73 2.98
C CYS A 60 -13.97 0.29 3.47
N VAL A 61 -13.08 -0.42 2.81
CA VAL A 61 -12.59 -1.73 3.21
C VAL A 61 -11.24 -1.58 3.91
N VAL A 62 -11.10 -2.09 5.12
CA VAL A 62 -9.81 -2.15 5.81
C VAL A 62 -9.17 -3.51 5.57
N ASP A 63 -8.10 -3.54 4.79
CA ASP A 63 -7.35 -4.76 4.50
C ASP A 63 -6.20 -4.93 5.50
N LYS A 64 -6.29 -5.97 6.34
CA LYS A 64 -5.30 -6.26 7.39
C LYS A 64 -4.13 -7.15 6.92
N ASN A 65 -4.11 -7.54 5.65
CA ASN A 65 -3.13 -8.48 5.11
C ASN A 65 -2.41 -7.95 3.85
N ARG A 66 -2.94 -6.91 3.19
CA ARG A 66 -2.34 -6.35 1.97
C ARG A 66 -0.99 -5.67 2.28
N GLY A 67 0.07 -6.20 1.65
CA GLY A 67 1.40 -5.59 1.59
C GLY A 67 1.46 -4.39 0.63
N LEU A 68 2.66 -3.95 0.26
CA LEU A 68 2.89 -2.90 -0.75
C LEU A 68 3.20 -3.53 -2.11
N ASP A 69 2.58 -3.05 -3.19
CA ASP A 69 3.00 -3.41 -4.57
C ASP A 69 4.21 -2.62 -5.05
N HIS A 70 4.82 -3.07 -6.15
CA HIS A 70 6.05 -2.47 -6.66
C HIS A 70 5.90 -1.01 -7.10
N GLY A 71 4.71 -0.61 -7.55
CA GLY A 71 4.40 0.80 -7.83
C GLY A 71 4.52 1.68 -6.58
N SER A 72 4.38 1.09 -5.39
CA SER A 72 4.57 1.76 -4.11
C SER A 72 5.99 1.60 -3.57
N TRP A 73 6.51 0.37 -3.44
CA TRP A 73 7.78 0.17 -2.72
C TRP A 73 9.03 0.52 -3.53
N VAL A 74 9.00 0.50 -4.87
CA VAL A 74 10.19 0.89 -5.68
C VAL A 74 10.49 2.39 -5.52
N PRO A 75 9.54 3.32 -5.73
CA PRO A 75 9.81 4.74 -5.51
C PRO A 75 10.18 5.06 -4.07
N LEU A 76 9.50 4.44 -3.10
CA LEU A 76 9.79 4.64 -1.68
C LEU A 76 11.20 4.19 -1.31
N MET A 77 11.66 3.05 -1.81
CA MET A 77 13.03 2.57 -1.59
C MET A 77 14.08 3.55 -2.12
N LEU A 78 13.80 4.24 -3.23
CA LEU A 78 14.70 5.23 -3.81
C LEU A 78 14.68 6.57 -3.05
N MET A 79 13.51 7.00 -2.59
CA MET A 79 13.34 8.28 -1.88
C MET A 79 13.73 8.20 -0.40
N TYR A 80 13.44 7.07 0.24
CA TYR A 80 13.57 6.84 1.68
C TYR A 80 14.21 5.46 1.94
N PRO A 81 15.51 5.29 1.65
CA PRO A 81 16.18 4.00 1.68
C PRO A 81 16.23 3.35 3.07
N GLU A 82 16.19 4.14 4.14
CA GLU A 82 16.23 3.65 5.53
C GLU A 82 14.92 2.95 5.98
N ALA A 83 13.85 3.06 5.18
CA ALA A 83 12.55 2.43 5.46
C ALA A 83 11.95 2.78 6.84
N ASP A 84 12.23 3.96 7.36
CA ASP A 84 11.86 4.41 8.71
C ASP A 84 10.58 5.26 8.76
N ILE A 85 10.00 5.58 7.60
CA ILE A 85 8.73 6.29 7.47
C ILE A 85 7.57 5.30 7.39
N PRO A 86 6.59 5.31 8.33
CA PRO A 86 5.42 4.45 8.25
C PRO A 86 4.56 4.70 7.01
N VAL A 87 4.11 3.62 6.37
CA VAL A 87 3.33 3.69 5.14
C VAL A 87 1.99 2.97 5.30
N CYS A 88 0.91 3.63 4.87
CA CYS A 88 -0.32 2.95 4.47
C CYS A 88 -0.56 3.20 2.97
N GLN A 89 -1.23 2.26 2.34
CA GLN A 89 -1.64 2.30 0.95
C GLN A 89 -3.16 2.38 0.86
N LEU A 90 -3.66 3.17 -0.08
CA LEU A 90 -5.08 3.26 -0.44
C LEU A 90 -5.22 2.84 -1.91
N SER A 91 -6.22 2.02 -2.19
CA SER A 91 -6.52 1.53 -3.54
C SER A 91 -7.11 2.61 -4.44
N VAL A 92 -7.03 2.39 -5.74
CA VAL A 92 -7.68 3.21 -6.78
C VAL A 92 -8.98 2.55 -7.21
N GLN A 93 -9.99 3.34 -7.54
CA GLN A 93 -11.25 2.85 -8.09
C GLN A 93 -11.35 3.36 -9.54
N PRO A 94 -11.04 2.53 -10.55
CA PRO A 94 -10.92 2.98 -11.94
C PRO A 94 -12.28 3.28 -12.62
N HIS A 95 -13.39 2.96 -11.95
CA HIS A 95 -14.74 3.02 -12.50
C HIS A 95 -15.73 3.78 -11.60
N LEU A 96 -15.22 4.60 -10.68
CA LEU A 96 -16.01 5.35 -9.71
C LEU A 96 -16.44 6.73 -10.27
#